data_AF-A0AAE0W2N7-F1
#
_entry.id   AF-A0AAE0W2N7-F1
#
_cell.length_a   1.000
_cell.length_b   1.000
_cell.length_c   1.000
_cell.angle_alpha   90.00
_cell.angle_beta   90.00
_cell.angle_gamma   90.00
#
_symmetry.space_group_name_H-M   'P 1'
#
loop_
_entity.id
_entity.type
_entity.pdbx_description
1 polymer ?
#
loop_
_entity_poly.entity_id
_entity_poly.type
_entity_poly.pdbx_seq_one_letter_code
_entity_poly.pdbx_strand_id
1 'polypeptide(L)'
;MRAICLVVILGCLCDTIFGIDLTLTSQAYGNEVVEAVINLIRENCIFAEDKRYLRRLAYFESHDGTDPKTYRSGYHGGIWQVDENKFIQTQNNPALQAKYDIIWNVFGIDWSRVTWYDLRKPLYSGLAAALYTVYTSGTGGMDWRIEQQATFWENYYHTGGRATNFTIEAGVLDEGNALSLNG
;
A
#
# COMPACT_ATOMS: atom_id res chain seq x y z
N MET A 1 -62.78 -34.56 -7.64
CA MET A 1 -61.55 -34.36 -6.84
C MET A 1 -60.54 -33.62 -7.69
N ARG A 2 -60.20 -32.39 -7.32
CA ARG A 2 -59.21 -31.56 -8.03
C ARG A 2 -57.84 -31.80 -7.38
N ALA A 3 -56.89 -32.32 -8.14
CA ALA A 3 -55.49 -32.35 -7.73
C ALA A 3 -54.80 -31.09 -8.27
N ILE A 4 -54.43 -30.18 -7.37
CA ILE A 4 -53.60 -29.01 -7.67
C ILE A 4 -52.15 -29.50 -7.54
N CYS A 5 -51.46 -29.62 -8.68
CA CYS A 5 -50.02 -29.88 -8.70
C CYS A 5 -49.28 -28.57 -8.38
N LEU A 6 -48.76 -28.48 -7.16
CA LEU A 6 -47.88 -27.40 -6.74
C LEU A 6 -46.49 -27.64 -7.35
N VAL A 7 -46.13 -26.87 -8.37
CA VAL A 7 -44.77 -26.85 -8.90
C VAL A 7 -43.94 -25.97 -7.97
N VAL A 8 -43.12 -26.60 -7.13
CA VAL A 8 -42.13 -25.89 -6.31
C VAL A 8 -41.00 -25.44 -7.22
N ILE A 9 -40.98 -24.15 -7.54
CA ILE A 9 -39.85 -23.53 -8.23
C ILE A 9 -38.71 -23.43 -7.21
N LEU A 10 -37.72 -24.31 -7.35
CA LEU A 10 -36.47 -24.26 -6.60
C LEU A 10 -35.70 -23.02 -7.09
N GLY A 11 -35.90 -21.89 -6.42
CA GLY A 11 -35.15 -20.66 -6.67
C GLY A 11 -33.69 -20.87 -6.28
N CYS A 12 -32.82 -21.03 -7.28
CA CYS A 12 -31.37 -20.97 -7.08
C CYS A 12 -31.01 -19.49 -6.84
N LEU A 13 -30.99 -19.08 -5.57
CA LEU A 13 -30.43 -17.79 -5.16
C LEU A 13 -28.92 -17.87 -5.40
N CYS A 14 -28.48 -17.41 -6.56
CA CYS A 14 -27.09 -17.11 -6.81
C CYS A 14 -26.81 -15.80 -6.08
N ASP A 15 -26.38 -15.88 -4.82
CA ASP A 15 -25.86 -14.72 -4.10
C ASP A 15 -24.57 -14.29 -4.80
N THR A 16 -24.67 -13.29 -5.67
CA THR A 16 -23.50 -12.58 -6.16
C THR A 16 -22.91 -11.81 -4.98
N ILE A 17 -21.95 -12.42 -4.29
CA ILE A 17 -21.09 -11.70 -3.34
C ILE A 17 -20.23 -10.75 -4.17
N PHE A 18 -20.65 -9.49 -4.27
CA PHE A 18 -19.77 -8.43 -4.77
C PHE A 18 -18.64 -8.27 -3.74
N GLY A 19 -17.43 -8.72 -4.09
CA GLY A 19 -16.24 -8.49 -3.28
C GLY A 19 -15.95 -7.00 -3.19
N ILE A 20 -15.85 -6.46 -1.99
CA ILE A 20 -15.44 -5.06 -1.77
C ILE A 20 -13.92 -5.00 -1.95
N ASP A 21 -13.45 -4.12 -2.83
CA ASP A 21 -12.02 -3.82 -2.92
C ASP A 21 -11.59 -2.99 -1.71
N LEU A 22 -10.94 -3.68 -0.75
CA LEU A 22 -10.44 -3.06 0.47
C LEU A 22 -9.27 -2.11 0.18
N THR A 23 -8.55 -2.25 -0.93
CA THR A 23 -7.45 -1.34 -1.27
C THR A 23 -7.93 0.09 -1.57
N LEU A 24 -9.20 0.23 -1.97
CA LEU A 24 -9.87 1.50 -2.23
C LEU A 24 -10.79 1.95 -1.09
N THR A 25 -10.95 1.11 -0.05
CA THR A 25 -11.80 1.41 1.10
C THR A 25 -11.04 2.26 2.10
N SER A 26 -11.60 3.41 2.48
CA SER A 26 -10.98 4.32 3.43
C SER A 26 -10.71 3.59 4.76
N GLN A 27 -9.47 3.70 5.25
CA GLN A 27 -9.02 3.14 6.52
C GLN A 27 -9.11 1.61 6.62
N ALA A 28 -9.22 0.89 5.50
CA ALA A 28 -8.92 -0.53 5.50
C ALA A 28 -7.43 -0.73 5.87
N TYR A 29 -7.15 -1.79 6.61
CA TYR A 29 -5.82 -2.08 7.16
C TYR A 29 -5.62 -3.60 7.26
N GLY A 30 -4.42 -4.00 7.64
CA GLY A 30 -4.03 -5.39 7.85
C GLY A 30 -3.13 -5.92 6.74
N ASN A 31 -2.44 -7.02 7.06
CA ASN A 31 -1.46 -7.66 6.19
C ASN A 31 -2.03 -7.94 4.79
N GLU A 32 -3.22 -8.53 4.68
CA GLU A 32 -3.84 -8.88 3.40
C GLU A 32 -4.09 -7.65 2.50
N VAL A 33 -4.50 -6.53 3.10
CA VAL A 33 -4.72 -5.26 2.39
C VAL A 33 -3.39 -4.67 1.91
N VAL A 34 -2.36 -4.74 2.75
CA VAL A 34 -1.01 -4.28 2.41
C VAL A 34 -0.41 -5.09 1.27
N GLU A 35 -0.48 -6.43 1.34
CA GLU A 35 0.03 -7.31 0.29
C GLU A 35 -0.75 -7.10 -1.03
N ALA A 36 -2.07 -6.91 -0.98
CA ALA A 36 -2.86 -6.59 -2.16
C ALA A 36 -2.39 -5.28 -2.84
N VAL A 37 -2.16 -4.22 -2.07
CA VAL A 37 -1.63 -2.95 -2.60
C VAL A 37 -0.23 -3.12 -3.18
N ILE A 38 0.66 -3.84 -2.50
CA ILE A 38 2.03 -4.08 -2.97
C ILE A 38 2.03 -4.88 -4.28
N ASN A 39 1.17 -5.90 -4.38
CA ASN A 39 1.02 -6.69 -5.60
C ASN A 39 0.53 -5.81 -6.76
N LEU A 40 -0.49 -4.97 -6.55
CA LEU A 40 -0.96 -4.02 -7.56
C LEU A 40 0.17 -3.08 -8.05
N ILE A 41 1.01 -2.58 -7.13
CA ILE A 41 2.13 -1.69 -7.47
C ILE A 41 3.24 -2.42 -8.22
N ARG A 42 3.59 -3.64 -7.79
CA ARG A 42 4.69 -4.43 -8.36
C ARG A 42 4.32 -5.00 -9.73
N GLU A 43 3.15 -5.62 -9.85
CA GLU A 43 2.67 -6.26 -11.08
C GLU A 43 2.46 -5.26 -12.22
N ASN A 44 2.18 -4.00 -11.89
CA ASN A 44 2.02 -2.93 -12.87
C ASN A 44 3.31 -2.09 -13.07
N CYS A 45 4.45 -2.56 -12.58
CA CYS A 45 5.76 -1.94 -12.78
C CYS A 45 5.87 -0.48 -12.28
N ILE A 46 5.04 -0.07 -11.32
CA ILE A 46 5.11 1.27 -10.72
C ILE A 46 6.38 1.35 -9.88
N PHE A 47 6.60 0.34 -9.04
CA PHE A 47 7.84 0.15 -8.29
C PHE A 47 8.20 -1.36 -8.24
N ALA A 48 8.52 -1.93 -9.40
CA ALA A 48 8.76 -3.37 -9.56
C ALA A 48 9.91 -3.90 -8.68
N GLU A 49 11.00 -3.14 -8.60
CA GLU A 49 12.21 -3.50 -7.86
C GLU A 49 12.19 -2.91 -6.44
N ASP A 50 11.04 -3.00 -5.75
CA ASP A 50 10.91 -2.48 -4.38
C ASP A 50 11.81 -3.22 -3.38
N LYS A 51 12.28 -4.43 -3.72
CA LYS A 51 13.11 -5.28 -2.86
C LYS A 51 12.50 -5.48 -1.46
N ARG A 52 11.17 -5.68 -1.39
CA ARG A 52 10.36 -5.78 -0.16
C ARG A 52 10.30 -4.49 0.68
N TYR A 53 10.85 -3.38 0.21
CA TYR A 53 10.89 -2.14 0.97
C TYR A 53 9.50 -1.64 1.34
N LEU A 54 8.54 -1.63 0.40
CA LEU A 54 7.18 -1.18 0.70
C LEU A 54 6.52 -2.05 1.78
N ARG A 55 6.81 -3.36 1.78
CA ARG A 55 6.27 -4.29 2.78
C ARG A 55 6.81 -4.00 4.17
N ARG A 56 8.14 -3.82 4.28
CA ARG A 56 8.83 -3.49 5.52
C ARG A 56 8.41 -2.10 6.03
N LEU A 57 8.27 -1.14 5.12
CA LEU A 57 7.85 0.22 5.44
C LEU A 57 6.42 0.25 6.01
N ALA A 58 5.46 -0.46 5.42
CA ALA A 58 4.09 -0.54 5.95
C ALA A 58 4.03 -1.11 7.37
N TYR A 59 4.78 -2.18 7.63
CA TYR A 59 4.86 -2.77 8.96
C TYR A 59 5.51 -1.83 9.96
N PHE A 60 6.65 -1.24 9.58
CA PHE A 60 7.41 -0.36 10.47
C PHE A 60 6.65 0.94 10.83
N GLU A 61 6.00 1.57 9.84
CA GLU A 61 5.36 2.86 10.02
C GLU A 61 4.03 2.78 10.79
N SER A 62 3.29 1.68 10.65
CA SER A 62 1.93 1.61 11.17
C SER A 62 1.46 0.23 11.61
N HIS A 63 2.33 -0.78 11.63
CA HIS A 63 1.96 -2.18 11.82
C HIS A 63 0.83 -2.58 10.85
N ASP A 64 1.05 -2.34 9.55
CA ASP A 64 0.07 -2.58 8.48
C ASP A 64 -1.26 -1.81 8.68
N GLY A 65 -1.19 -0.64 9.31
CA GLY A 65 -2.33 0.22 9.64
C GLY A 65 -3.06 -0.10 10.93
N THR A 66 -2.58 -1.08 11.72
CA THR A 66 -3.19 -1.45 13.01
C THR A 66 -2.78 -0.53 14.16
N ASP A 67 -1.73 0.28 14.01
CA ASP A 67 -1.35 1.27 15.02
C ASP A 67 -2.50 2.31 15.19
N PRO A 68 -3.00 2.56 16.42
CA PRO A 68 -4.06 3.52 16.67
C PRO A 68 -3.78 4.95 16.17
N LYS A 69 -2.51 5.30 15.97
CA LYS A 69 -2.07 6.61 15.46
C LYS A 69 -2.02 6.68 13.93
N THR A 70 -2.23 5.57 13.22
CA THR A 70 -2.18 5.52 11.74
C THR A 70 -3.05 6.59 11.11
N TYR A 71 -4.30 6.70 11.55
CA TYR A 71 -5.33 7.58 11.00
C TYR A 71 -5.72 8.73 11.94
N ARG A 72 -4.78 9.15 12.79
CA ARG A 72 -4.97 10.24 13.77
C ARG A 72 -5.51 11.52 13.14
N SER A 73 -6.25 12.29 13.94
CA SER A 73 -6.85 13.55 13.48
C SER A 73 -5.79 14.49 12.89
N GLY A 74 -6.07 15.02 11.69
CA GLY A 74 -5.18 15.94 10.96
C GLY A 74 -3.99 15.26 10.26
N TYR A 75 -3.92 13.92 10.25
CA TYR A 75 -2.89 13.19 9.52
C TYR A 75 -3.49 12.18 8.55
N HIS A 76 -3.08 12.25 7.29
CA HIS A 76 -3.71 11.51 6.20
C HIS A 76 -2.78 10.58 5.44
N GLY A 77 -1.52 10.43 5.86
CA GLY A 77 -0.50 9.62 5.17
C GLY A 77 -0.79 8.12 5.02
N GLY A 78 -1.83 7.61 5.68
CA GLY A 78 -2.32 6.23 5.54
C GLY A 78 -1.36 5.19 6.14
N ILE A 79 -1.45 3.94 5.66
CA ILE A 79 -0.64 2.82 6.17
C ILE A 79 0.87 3.12 6.08
N TRP A 80 1.31 3.75 4.99
CA TRP A 80 2.73 4.07 4.79
C TRP A 80 3.19 5.38 5.45
N GLN A 81 2.33 6.05 6.22
CA GLN A 81 2.64 7.29 6.95
C GLN A 81 3.40 8.32 6.08
N VAL A 82 2.88 8.58 4.87
CA VAL A 82 3.47 9.60 3.98
C VAL A 82 3.09 10.99 4.48
N ASP A 83 4.08 11.75 4.95
CA ASP A 83 3.88 13.15 5.34
C ASP A 83 3.40 14.01 4.16
N GLU A 84 2.61 15.06 4.46
CA GLU A 84 2.01 15.92 3.44
C GLU A 84 3.07 16.57 2.52
N ASN A 85 4.18 17.02 3.09
CA ASN A 85 5.27 17.61 2.31
C ASN A 85 5.92 16.62 1.34
N LYS A 86 6.00 15.33 1.69
CA LYS A 86 6.51 14.25 0.83
C LYS A 86 5.50 13.88 -0.24
N PHE A 87 4.23 13.78 0.13
CA PHE A 87 3.14 13.63 -0.82
C PHE A 87 3.16 14.73 -1.90
N ILE A 88 3.35 15.99 -1.51
CA ILE A 88 3.46 17.12 -2.45
C ILE A 88 4.63 16.93 -3.44
N GLN A 89 5.75 16.31 -3.04
CA GLN A 89 6.85 16.00 -3.99
C GLN A 89 6.46 14.96 -5.05
N THR A 90 5.44 14.15 -4.78
CA THR A 90 4.86 13.19 -5.75
C THR A 90 3.85 13.84 -6.68
N GLN A 91 3.52 15.12 -6.48
CA GLN A 91 2.56 15.86 -7.31
C GLN A 91 3.29 16.64 -8.39
N ASN A 92 2.81 16.58 -9.63
CA ASN A 92 3.30 17.38 -10.77
C ASN A 92 4.83 17.31 -11.01
N ASN A 93 5.46 16.21 -10.62
CA ASN A 93 6.90 16.00 -10.77
C ASN A 93 7.22 15.31 -12.11
N PRO A 94 7.96 15.96 -13.05
CA PRO A 94 8.26 15.39 -14.36
C PRO A 94 9.04 14.07 -14.31
N ALA A 95 9.85 13.85 -13.28
CA ALA A 95 10.60 12.61 -13.11
C ALA A 95 9.70 11.38 -12.91
N LEU A 96 8.45 11.60 -12.52
CA LEU A 96 7.45 10.56 -12.26
C LEU A 96 6.40 10.44 -13.38
N GLN A 97 6.53 11.15 -14.49
CA GLN A 97 5.51 11.17 -15.56
C GLN A 97 5.14 9.76 -16.05
N ALA A 98 6.15 8.93 -16.33
CA ALA A 98 5.91 7.55 -16.75
C ALA A 98 5.13 6.72 -15.72
N LYS A 99 5.24 7.06 -14.42
CA LYS A 99 4.48 6.41 -13.35
C LYS A 99 3.05 6.93 -13.28
N TYR A 100 2.83 8.23 -13.50
CA TYR A 100 1.48 8.79 -13.59
C TYR A 100 0.69 8.17 -14.75
N ASP A 101 1.32 7.97 -15.90
CA ASP A 101 0.68 7.36 -17.07
C ASP A 101 0.22 5.92 -16.76
N ILE A 102 1.04 5.14 -16.05
CA ILE A 102 0.67 3.80 -15.59
C ILE A 102 -0.50 3.87 -14.60
N ILE A 103 -0.42 4.75 -13.59
CA ILE A 103 -1.46 4.89 -12.57
C ILE A 103 -2.81 5.26 -13.21
N TRP A 104 -2.80 6.17 -14.19
CA TRP A 104 -3.99 6.52 -14.96
C TRP A 104 -4.53 5.32 -15.75
N ASN A 105 -3.68 4.65 -16.54
CA ASN A 105 -4.11 3.58 -17.43
C ASN A 105 -4.59 2.33 -16.69
N VAL A 106 -4.00 2.02 -15.53
CA VAL A 106 -4.33 0.80 -14.76
C VAL A 106 -5.48 1.04 -13.79
N PHE A 107 -5.46 2.18 -13.07
CA PHE A 107 -6.40 2.42 -11.97
C PHE A 107 -7.44 3.50 -12.27
N GLY A 108 -7.31 4.23 -13.38
CA GLY A 108 -8.15 5.40 -13.66
C GLY A 108 -7.93 6.55 -12.68
N ILE A 109 -6.78 6.58 -11.99
CA ILE A 109 -6.46 7.60 -10.98
C ILE A 109 -5.65 8.70 -11.64
N ASP A 110 -6.22 9.90 -11.71
CA ASP A 110 -5.46 11.11 -12.05
C ASP A 110 -4.66 11.55 -10.83
N TRP A 111 -3.38 11.17 -10.78
CA TRP A 111 -2.52 11.43 -9.62
C TRP A 111 -2.42 12.92 -9.29
N SER A 112 -2.51 13.82 -10.28
CA SER A 112 -2.43 15.27 -10.08
C SER A 112 -3.63 15.87 -9.33
N ARG A 113 -4.73 15.11 -9.26
CA ARG A 113 -5.98 15.49 -8.59
C ARG A 113 -6.17 14.80 -7.24
N VAL A 114 -5.27 13.88 -6.90
CA VAL A 114 -5.26 13.21 -5.60
C VAL A 114 -4.97 14.25 -4.53
N THR A 115 -5.73 14.18 -3.44
CA THR A 115 -5.49 15.03 -2.26
C THR A 115 -4.76 14.23 -1.20
N TRP A 116 -4.08 14.92 -0.26
CA TRP A 116 -3.45 14.22 0.86
C TRP A 116 -4.48 13.40 1.68
N TYR A 117 -5.74 13.85 1.73
CA TYR A 117 -6.83 13.11 2.39
C TYR A 117 -7.12 11.74 1.73
N ASP A 118 -6.95 11.62 0.41
CA ASP A 118 -7.19 10.36 -0.30
C ASP A 118 -6.24 9.24 0.12
N LEU A 119 -5.07 9.57 0.68
CA LEU A 119 -4.11 8.59 1.21
C LEU A 119 -4.66 7.83 2.42
N ARG A 120 -5.84 8.20 2.96
CA ARG A 120 -6.57 7.32 3.88
C ARG A 120 -7.02 6.01 3.23
N LYS A 121 -7.02 5.89 1.90
CA LYS A 121 -7.25 4.65 1.15
C LYS A 121 -5.92 3.91 0.96
N PRO A 122 -5.82 2.60 1.22
CA PRO A 122 -4.56 1.86 1.15
C PRO A 122 -3.80 1.99 -0.17
N LEU A 123 -4.47 1.84 -1.32
CA LEU A 123 -3.82 1.94 -2.62
C LEU A 123 -3.20 3.33 -2.84
N TYR A 124 -3.88 4.39 -2.44
CA TYR A 124 -3.40 5.76 -2.58
C TYR A 124 -2.20 6.02 -1.65
N SER A 125 -2.24 5.53 -0.41
CA SER A 125 -1.09 5.59 0.51
C SER A 125 0.14 4.86 -0.05
N GLY A 126 -0.06 3.63 -0.56
CA GLY A 126 1.02 2.82 -1.13
C GLY A 126 1.60 3.44 -2.40
N LEU A 127 0.75 3.99 -3.28
CA LEU A 127 1.20 4.72 -4.48
C LEU A 127 2.02 5.96 -4.10
N ALA A 128 1.59 6.73 -3.09
CA ALA A 128 2.34 7.89 -2.63
C ALA A 128 3.72 7.50 -2.08
N ALA A 129 3.78 6.44 -1.27
CA ALA A 129 5.05 5.91 -0.75
C ALA A 129 5.97 5.41 -1.87
N ALA A 130 5.41 4.67 -2.84
CA ALA A 130 6.15 4.17 -4.00
C ALA A 130 6.70 5.30 -4.87
N LEU A 131 5.87 6.29 -5.22
CA LEU A 131 6.27 7.43 -6.03
C LEU A 131 7.33 8.28 -5.33
N TYR A 132 7.16 8.56 -4.05
CA TYR A 132 8.17 9.30 -3.27
C TYR A 132 9.50 8.55 -3.24
N THR A 133 9.44 7.23 -2.99
CA THR A 133 10.62 6.38 -2.98
C THR A 133 11.34 6.38 -4.33
N VAL A 134 10.61 6.14 -5.43
CA VAL A 134 11.15 6.16 -6.80
C VAL A 134 11.79 7.50 -7.12
N TYR A 135 11.12 8.60 -6.77
CA TYR A 135 11.64 9.95 -7.00
C TYR A 135 12.94 10.17 -6.23
N THR A 136 12.99 9.81 -4.95
CA THR A 136 14.13 10.11 -4.08
C THR A 136 15.30 9.14 -4.28
N SER A 137 15.05 7.87 -4.60
CA SER A 137 16.11 6.90 -4.91
C SER A 137 16.76 7.17 -6.28
N GLY A 138 16.06 7.87 -7.17
CA GLY A 138 16.50 8.11 -8.54
C GLY A 138 16.81 6.80 -9.27
N THR A 139 17.87 6.80 -10.07
CA THR A 139 18.30 5.62 -10.86
C THR A 139 18.93 4.50 -10.03
N GLY A 140 19.32 4.78 -8.78
CA GLY A 140 19.91 3.78 -7.88
C GLY A 140 18.90 2.72 -7.42
N GLY A 141 17.61 3.06 -7.44
CA GLY A 141 16.55 2.20 -6.93
C GLY A 141 16.72 1.88 -5.45
N MET A 142 16.06 0.81 -5.00
CA MET A 142 16.13 0.36 -3.62
C MET A 142 17.13 -0.78 -3.45
N ASP A 143 18.01 -0.69 -2.45
CA ASP A 143 18.94 -1.77 -2.11
C ASP A 143 18.16 -2.95 -1.51
N TRP A 144 18.67 -4.17 -1.69
CA TRP A 144 18.05 -5.38 -1.15
C TRP A 144 18.32 -5.59 0.34
N ARG A 145 19.38 -4.96 0.86
CA ARG A 145 19.81 -5.04 2.27
C ARG A 145 18.96 -4.14 3.14
N ILE A 146 18.47 -4.71 4.24
CA ILE A 146 17.59 -4.01 5.19
C ILE A 146 18.30 -2.77 5.77
N GLU A 147 19.60 -2.84 6.03
CA GLU A 147 20.37 -1.73 6.61
C GLU A 147 20.47 -0.54 5.66
N GLN A 148 20.56 -0.80 4.36
CA GLN A 148 20.59 0.25 3.33
C GLN A 148 19.19 0.85 3.13
N GLN A 149 18.14 0.02 3.20
CA GLN A 149 16.75 0.48 3.21
C GLN A 149 16.45 1.34 4.45
N ALA A 150 16.96 0.96 5.62
CA ALA A 150 16.83 1.72 6.85
C ALA A 150 17.55 3.07 6.78
N THR A 151 18.74 3.08 6.18
CA THR A 151 19.51 4.31 5.92
C THR A 151 18.76 5.22 4.95
N PHE A 152 18.17 4.68 3.89
CA PHE A 152 17.31 5.43 2.98
C PHE A 152 16.10 6.02 3.72
N TRP A 153 15.42 5.20 4.52
CA TRP A 153 14.27 5.63 5.31
C TRP A 153 14.63 6.78 6.26
N GLU A 154 15.72 6.67 7.02
CA GLU A 154 16.17 7.70 7.97
C GLU A 154 16.56 9.01 7.27
N ASN A 155 17.25 8.94 6.12
CA ASN A 155 17.76 10.11 5.43
C ASN A 155 16.69 10.85 4.61
N TYR A 156 15.69 10.15 4.10
CA TYR A 156 14.77 10.70 3.11
C TYR A 156 13.30 10.57 3.52
N TYR A 157 12.90 9.43 4.07
CA TYR A 157 11.50 9.15 4.36
C TYR A 157 11.04 9.66 5.73
N HIS A 158 11.91 9.62 6.74
CA HIS A 158 11.59 10.07 8.11
C HIS A 158 12.82 10.68 8.77
N THR A 159 13.17 11.91 8.37
CA THR A 159 14.35 12.62 8.89
C THR A 159 14.24 12.83 10.40
N GLY A 160 15.20 12.30 11.15
CA GLY A 160 15.20 12.29 12.62
C GLY A 160 14.69 10.98 13.24
N GLY A 161 14.32 10.00 12.42
CA GLY A 161 14.14 8.62 12.82
C GLY A 161 15.45 7.95 13.26
N ARG A 162 15.40 6.65 13.58
CA ARG A 162 16.58 5.84 13.90
C ARG A 162 16.61 4.59 13.02
N ALA A 163 17.54 4.54 12.06
CA ALA A 163 17.65 3.41 11.12
C ALA A 163 17.73 2.05 11.82
N THR A 164 18.36 1.98 13.00
CA THR A 164 18.44 0.74 13.79
C THR A 164 17.07 0.16 14.16
N ASN A 165 16.07 0.99 14.42
CA ASN A 165 14.72 0.52 14.75
C ASN A 165 14.05 -0.09 13.52
N PHE A 166 14.20 0.57 12.37
CA PHE A 166 13.71 0.04 11.10
C PHE A 166 14.33 -1.33 10.81
N THR A 167 15.65 -1.46 10.97
CA THR A 167 16.36 -2.72 10.72
C THR A 167 15.84 -3.86 11.60
N ILE A 168 15.63 -3.60 12.89
CA ILE A 168 15.16 -4.61 13.86
C ILE A 168 13.75 -5.09 13.48
N GLU A 169 12.80 -4.16 13.33
CA GLU A 169 11.40 -4.51 13.07
C GLU A 169 11.21 -5.16 11.68
N ALA A 170 11.93 -4.67 10.66
CA ALA A 170 11.93 -5.29 9.34
C ALA A 170 12.52 -6.72 9.37
N GLY A 171 13.54 -6.95 10.21
CA GLY A 171 14.10 -8.29 10.44
C GLY A 171 13.09 -9.25 11.07
N VAL A 172 12.37 -8.80 12.11
CA VAL A 172 11.31 -9.59 12.76
C VAL A 172 10.21 -9.97 11.77
N LEU A 173 9.77 -9.03 10.92
CA LEU A 173 8.79 -9.30 9.88
C LEU A 173 9.27 -10.37 8.87
N ASP A 174 10.51 -10.27 8.43
CA ASP A 174 11.06 -11.21 7.45
C ASP A 174 11.26 -12.62 8.04
N GLU A 175 11.66 -12.72 9.32
CA GLU A 175 11.75 -13.99 10.05
C GLU A 175 10.37 -14.62 10.29
N GLY A 176 9.37 -13.83 10.73
CA GLY A 176 8.01 -14.31 10.98
C GLY A 176 7.34 -14.87 9.71
N ASN A 177 7.58 -14.24 8.56
CA ASN A 177 7.11 -14.74 7.26
C ASN A 177 7.83 -16.03 6.83
N ALA A 178 9.10 -16.21 7.19
CA ALA A 178 9.81 -17.45 6.89
C ALA A 178 9.24 -18.64 7.68
N LEU A 179 8.70 -18.41 8.87
CA LEU A 179 8.10 -19.45 9.70
C LEU A 179 6.68 -19.82 9.26
N SER A 180 5.89 -18.88 8.74
CA SER A 180 4.52 -19.13 8.27
C SER A 180 4.45 -19.90 6.93
N LEU A 181 5.48 -19.83 6.10
CA LEU A 181 5.56 -20.57 4.82
C LEU A 181 6.06 -22.01 4.97
N ASN A 182 6.52 -22.40 6.15
CA ASN A 182 7.02 -23.74 6.47
C ASN A 182 6.07 -24.54 7.38
N GLY A 183 4.84 -24.05 7.62
CA GLY A 183 3.83 -24.63 8.51
C GLY A 183 2.62 -25.19 7.79
#